data_AF-A0A6A5H7F0-F1
#
_entry.id   AF-A0A6A5H7F0-F1
#
_cell.length_a   1.000
_cell.length_b   1.000
_cell.length_c   1.000
_cell.angle_alpha   90.00
_cell.angle_beta   90.00
_cell.angle_gamma   90.00
#
_symmetry.space_group_name_H-M   'P 1'
#
loop_
_entity.id
_entity.type
_entity.pdbx_description
1 polymer ?
#
loop_
_entity_poly.entity_id
_entity_poly.type
_entity_poly.pdbx_seq_one_letter_code
_entity_poly.pdbx_strand_id
1 'polypeptide(L)'
;MILILLFLAFPTVVENCLVVKTVEPPKCECQSLALSISNIESIIGNHEFYKSNISKYSIHAPKISTDDCNTQMYCEGVYSLVVFDGTEKYHVFGAYSADGLCDPFTQKWLVDDGSATLTTYGKMQGVCVDYTTKAYTCPCRLYTVDTENAMDLIGGHPSYWGVWFQYQLIRPILSDEECPTSFSCPKNNTADILIGSRDFGQNKNYQLTCGTDEFNTPVWSAISQVNGESFTTEYIFITCLDYKNKALPPPFRPSCKCSFTFLTEEETVGYYIQNDLVSIVIGEDRCTVSYGCKRGVALTNIDGEIHRFGAYSADGLCDPFTQKWLVDDGSATLTTYGKMQGVCVDYTTKAYTCPCRLYSVDTQNARDMIGPYKIYQDDLYKYQLIRPTLSDEVCPSTFSCPQNMTSVLMVSSYSSQGKDYQLTCGTDEFKTPVWRVSSITTEYIYISCIDYNTPVVPPSFTPECHCDFRFLTEDETVGYYTQNDLVSMFIMDNRCTTSYVCKRGFALTKVDGEILRSVRFVGICNQTIRKWYVVQYNSTFGEEQAIENQDVFTYACATSY
;
A
#
# COMPACT_ATOMS: atom_id res chain seq x y z
N MET A 1 27.16 -19.48 -91.45
CA MET A 1 28.14 -18.47 -91.02
C MET A 1 27.38 -17.15 -90.94
N ILE A 2 27.39 -16.45 -89.80
CA ILE A 2 26.42 -15.42 -89.37
C ILE A 2 25.16 -16.02 -88.70
N LEU A 3 25.34 -16.75 -87.60
CA LEU A 3 24.44 -16.70 -86.43
C LEU A 3 25.10 -17.37 -85.20
N ILE A 4 26.43 -17.30 -85.13
CA ILE A 4 27.25 -17.85 -84.03
C ILE A 4 27.98 -16.64 -83.44
N LEU A 5 27.24 -15.75 -82.76
CA LEU A 5 27.80 -14.63 -81.97
C LEU A 5 26.75 -13.89 -81.12
N LEU A 6 25.58 -14.48 -80.86
CA LEU A 6 24.49 -13.87 -80.09
C LEU A 6 23.99 -14.75 -78.94
N PHE A 7 24.84 -15.67 -78.44
CA PHE A 7 24.52 -16.60 -77.35
C PHE A 7 25.56 -16.60 -76.22
N LEU A 8 26.27 -15.48 -76.01
CA LEU A 8 27.27 -15.32 -74.94
C LEU A 8 27.04 -14.07 -74.06
N ALA A 9 25.80 -13.61 -73.95
CA ALA A 9 25.45 -12.46 -73.10
C ALA A 9 24.15 -12.66 -72.31
N PHE A 10 23.98 -13.84 -71.71
CA PHE A 10 23.02 -14.02 -70.62
C PHE A 10 23.80 -14.45 -69.37
N PRO A 11 23.99 -13.55 -68.38
CA PRO A 11 24.50 -13.98 -67.09
C PRO A 11 23.49 -14.96 -66.51
N THR A 12 24.01 -16.11 -66.05
CA THR A 12 23.28 -17.07 -65.22
C THR A 12 22.54 -16.30 -64.13
N VAL A 13 21.21 -16.41 -64.13
CA VAL A 13 20.37 -16.00 -63.01
C VAL A 13 20.83 -16.85 -61.83
N VAL A 14 21.70 -16.28 -61.00
CA VAL A 14 21.94 -16.80 -59.66
C VAL A 14 20.61 -16.62 -58.95
N GLU A 15 19.93 -17.73 -58.66
CA GLU A 15 18.86 -17.78 -57.67
C GLU A 15 19.47 -17.37 -56.32
N ASN A 16 19.63 -16.07 -56.12
CA ASN A 16 19.68 -15.50 -54.79
C ASN A 16 18.26 -15.63 -54.24
N CYS A 17 17.89 -16.82 -53.76
CA CYS A 17 16.86 -16.94 -52.74
C CYS A 17 17.35 -16.11 -51.57
N LEU A 18 16.90 -14.85 -51.49
CA LEU A 18 17.00 -14.05 -50.29
C LEU A 18 16.22 -14.82 -49.22
N VAL A 19 16.91 -15.63 -48.42
CA VAL A 19 16.33 -16.25 -47.23
C VAL A 19 16.11 -15.10 -46.24
N VAL A 20 14.95 -14.46 -46.34
CA VAL A 20 14.45 -13.60 -45.27
C VAL A 20 14.11 -14.54 -44.13
N LYS A 21 15.02 -14.66 -43.16
CA LYS A 21 14.67 -15.21 -41.86
C LYS A 21 13.67 -14.23 -41.24
N THR A 22 12.38 -14.41 -41.50
CA THR A 22 11.34 -13.74 -40.71
C THR A 22 11.41 -14.34 -39.32
N VAL A 23 12.10 -13.64 -38.42
CA VAL A 23 11.99 -13.89 -36.99
C VAL A 23 10.51 -13.77 -36.66
N GLU A 24 9.89 -14.84 -36.15
CA GLU A 24 8.51 -14.76 -35.64
C GLU A 24 8.46 -13.59 -34.65
N PRO A 25 7.54 -12.63 -34.82
CA PRO A 25 7.47 -11.50 -33.92
C PRO A 25 7.25 -11.99 -32.48
N PRO A 26 7.92 -11.38 -31.49
CA PRO A 26 7.68 -11.70 -30.08
C PRO A 26 6.21 -11.52 -29.71
N LYS A 27 5.78 -12.17 -28.62
CA LYS A 27 4.45 -11.92 -28.05
C LYS A 27 4.32 -10.44 -27.65
N CYS A 28 3.11 -9.90 -27.79
CA CYS A 28 2.79 -8.54 -27.39
C CYS A 28 2.56 -8.50 -25.87
N GLU A 29 3.51 -7.89 -25.15
CA GLU A 29 3.51 -7.75 -23.68
C GLU A 29 3.63 -6.27 -23.26
N CYS A 30 3.15 -5.35 -24.10
CA CYS A 30 3.14 -3.92 -23.80
C CYS A 30 2.35 -3.61 -22.51
N GLN A 31 2.85 -2.67 -21.70
CA GLN A 31 2.26 -2.37 -20.38
C GLN A 31 1.02 -1.47 -20.49
N SER A 32 -0.15 -1.98 -20.12
CA SER A 32 -1.38 -1.21 -19.91
C SER A 32 -1.83 -1.27 -18.46
N LEU A 33 -2.30 -0.16 -17.89
CA LEU A 33 -2.72 -0.09 -16.49
C LEU A 33 -3.98 0.76 -16.32
N ALA A 34 -4.95 0.23 -15.58
CA ALA A 34 -6.11 0.98 -15.11
C ALA A 34 -5.74 1.72 -13.82
N LEU A 35 -5.68 3.04 -13.91
CA LEU A 35 -5.49 3.92 -12.77
C LEU A 35 -6.83 4.18 -12.10
N SER A 36 -6.87 4.06 -10.78
CA SER A 36 -8.04 4.29 -9.95
C SER A 36 -7.65 5.05 -8.68
N ILE A 37 -8.62 5.32 -7.81
CA ILE A 37 -8.37 5.91 -6.48
C ILE A 37 -7.32 5.11 -5.70
N SER A 38 -7.15 3.80 -5.94
CA SER A 38 -6.23 2.95 -5.18
C SER A 38 -4.76 3.10 -5.55
N ASN A 39 -4.43 3.52 -6.78
CA ASN A 39 -3.06 3.51 -7.30
C ASN A 39 -2.60 4.82 -7.97
N ILE A 40 -3.52 5.73 -8.30
CA ILE A 40 -3.18 6.92 -9.09
C ILE A 40 -2.18 7.83 -8.38
N GLU A 41 -2.29 7.96 -7.05
CA GLU A 41 -1.45 8.88 -6.27
C GLU A 41 -0.01 8.36 -6.17
N SER A 42 0.18 7.04 -6.04
CA SER A 42 1.53 6.46 -5.98
C SER A 42 2.22 6.46 -7.34
N ILE A 43 1.46 6.40 -8.44
CA ILE A 43 2.00 6.27 -9.80
C ILE A 43 2.20 7.63 -10.45
N ILE A 44 1.16 8.48 -10.46
CA ILE A 44 1.19 9.79 -11.12
C ILE A 44 0.87 10.95 -10.16
N GLY A 45 0.81 10.72 -8.85
CA GLY A 45 0.45 11.76 -7.87
C GLY A 45 1.37 12.98 -7.87
N ASN A 46 2.61 12.82 -8.33
CA ASN A 46 3.56 13.91 -8.50
C ASN A 46 3.38 14.72 -9.78
N HIS A 47 2.64 14.20 -10.76
CA HIS A 47 2.43 14.83 -12.06
C HIS A 47 1.64 16.13 -11.91
N GLU A 48 2.09 17.21 -12.55
CA GLU A 48 1.46 18.54 -12.42
C GLU A 48 0.00 18.52 -12.91
N PHE A 49 -0.26 17.88 -14.05
CA PHE A 49 -1.62 17.68 -14.55
C PHE A 49 -2.52 16.93 -13.55
N TYR A 50 -2.03 15.89 -12.87
CA TYR A 50 -2.81 15.22 -11.83
C TYR A 50 -3.16 16.19 -10.70
N LYS A 51 -2.16 16.89 -10.14
CA LYS A 51 -2.37 17.85 -9.03
C LYS A 51 -3.32 19.00 -9.37
N SER A 52 -3.29 19.46 -10.63
CA SER A 52 -4.04 20.63 -11.07
C SER A 52 -5.44 20.29 -11.60
N ASN A 53 -5.58 19.16 -12.30
CA ASN A 53 -6.74 18.82 -13.12
C ASN A 53 -7.38 17.46 -12.81
N ILE A 54 -6.84 16.61 -11.94
CA ILE A 54 -7.44 15.29 -11.64
C ILE A 54 -7.68 15.10 -10.14
N SER A 55 -6.74 15.46 -9.27
CA SER A 55 -6.84 15.33 -7.82
C SER A 55 -8.06 16.05 -7.22
N LYS A 56 -8.60 17.01 -7.97
CA LYS A 56 -9.79 17.79 -7.64
C LYS A 56 -11.06 17.21 -8.25
N TYR A 57 -11.08 15.97 -8.72
CA TYR A 57 -12.24 15.40 -9.38
C TYR A 57 -12.44 13.93 -8.97
N SER A 58 -13.68 13.45 -9.06
CA SER A 58 -13.95 12.02 -8.84
C SER A 58 -13.35 11.22 -9.99
N ILE A 59 -12.76 10.06 -9.66
CA ILE A 59 -12.08 9.22 -10.64
C ILE A 59 -12.41 7.75 -10.46
N HIS A 60 -12.40 6.97 -11.55
CA HIS A 60 -12.49 5.51 -11.55
C HIS A 60 -11.55 4.85 -12.56
N ALA A 61 -11.40 3.53 -12.42
CA ALA A 61 -10.63 2.70 -13.35
C ALA A 61 -11.31 2.67 -14.73
N PRO A 62 -10.57 2.87 -15.83
CA PRO A 62 -11.10 2.63 -17.16
C PRO A 62 -11.28 1.13 -17.43
N LYS A 63 -12.19 0.81 -18.35
CA LYS A 63 -12.30 -0.53 -18.90
C LYS A 63 -11.20 -0.73 -19.94
N ILE A 64 -10.49 -1.84 -19.82
CA ILE A 64 -9.42 -2.24 -20.74
C ILE A 64 -9.82 -3.55 -21.40
N SER A 65 -9.82 -3.57 -22.73
CA SER A 65 -10.06 -4.76 -23.54
C SER A 65 -8.87 -4.96 -24.47
N THR A 66 -8.19 -6.10 -24.35
CA THR A 66 -7.01 -6.43 -25.17
C THR A 66 -7.31 -7.66 -26.04
N ASP A 67 -7.00 -7.54 -27.33
CA ASP A 67 -7.12 -8.60 -28.34
C ASP A 67 -5.82 -8.66 -29.14
N ASP A 68 -5.04 -9.73 -28.97
CA ASP A 68 -3.67 -9.89 -29.46
C ASP A 68 -2.75 -8.70 -29.14
N CYS A 69 -2.40 -7.90 -30.15
CA CYS A 69 -1.54 -6.71 -30.04
C CYS A 69 -2.34 -5.41 -30.07
N ASN A 70 -3.67 -5.47 -29.94
CA ASN A 70 -4.55 -4.30 -29.92
C ASN A 70 -5.18 -4.17 -28.54
N THR A 71 -5.12 -2.97 -27.95
CA THR A 71 -5.78 -2.66 -26.69
C THR A 71 -6.66 -1.44 -26.85
N GLN A 72 -7.90 -1.57 -26.41
CA GLN A 72 -8.84 -0.47 -26.27
C GLN A 72 -9.02 -0.14 -24.80
N MET A 73 -8.94 1.14 -24.46
CA MET A 73 -9.21 1.65 -23.12
C MET A 73 -10.28 2.74 -23.20
N TYR A 74 -11.32 2.63 -22.37
CA TYR A 74 -12.43 3.58 -22.41
C TYR A 74 -13.10 3.77 -21.05
N CYS A 75 -13.85 4.86 -20.94
CA CYS A 75 -14.69 5.19 -19.80
C CYS A 75 -16.16 5.05 -20.17
N GLU A 76 -16.99 4.59 -19.22
CA GLU A 76 -18.44 4.57 -19.40
C GLU A 76 -19.07 5.82 -18.76
N GLY A 77 -20.27 6.19 -19.23
CA GLY A 77 -21.03 7.29 -18.64
C GLY A 77 -20.50 8.68 -18.96
N VAL A 78 -20.39 9.53 -17.93
CA VAL A 78 -20.03 10.96 -18.04
C VAL A 78 -18.53 11.23 -17.87
N TYR A 79 -17.74 10.18 -17.67
CA TYR A 79 -16.32 10.29 -17.36
C TYR A 79 -15.49 10.57 -18.62
N SER A 80 -14.44 11.36 -18.43
CA SER A 80 -13.44 11.69 -19.45
C SER A 80 -12.19 10.83 -19.24
N LEU A 81 -11.76 10.12 -20.29
CA LEU A 81 -10.55 9.32 -20.26
C LEU A 81 -9.31 10.22 -20.35
N VAL A 82 -8.36 10.00 -19.45
CA VAL A 82 -7.02 10.57 -19.50
C VAL A 82 -6.01 9.44 -19.48
N VAL A 83 -5.08 9.41 -20.43
CA VAL A 83 -4.03 8.37 -20.54
C VAL A 83 -2.67 9.00 -20.34
N PHE A 84 -1.85 8.38 -19.50
CA PHE A 84 -0.49 8.78 -19.18
C PHE A 84 0.52 7.78 -19.75
N ASP A 85 1.65 8.31 -20.21
CA ASP A 85 2.89 7.57 -20.50
C ASP A 85 3.91 7.87 -19.41
N GLY A 86 3.81 7.14 -18.30
CA GLY A 86 4.65 7.39 -17.13
C GLY A 86 4.36 8.75 -16.49
N THR A 87 5.42 9.47 -16.13
CA THR A 87 5.33 10.76 -15.41
C THR A 87 5.52 11.99 -16.28
N GLU A 88 5.83 11.82 -17.58
CA GLU A 88 6.28 12.92 -18.44
C GLU A 88 5.25 13.35 -19.47
N LYS A 89 4.31 12.46 -19.84
CA LYS A 89 3.39 12.70 -20.95
C LYS A 89 2.00 12.17 -20.64
N TYR A 90 0.99 12.91 -21.09
CA TYR A 90 -0.41 12.54 -20.96
C TYR A 90 -1.22 13.06 -22.15
N HIS A 91 -2.39 12.45 -22.36
CA HIS A 91 -3.38 12.91 -23.31
C HIS A 91 -4.80 12.75 -22.75
N VAL A 92 -5.68 13.72 -23.05
CA VAL A 92 -7.08 13.73 -22.62
C VAL A 92 -7.95 13.31 -23.81
N PHE A 93 -8.43 12.08 -23.77
CA PHE A 93 -9.28 11.49 -24.81
C PHE A 93 -10.75 11.90 -24.66
N GLY A 94 -11.16 12.42 -23.51
CA GLY A 94 -12.55 12.84 -23.34
C GLY A 94 -13.49 11.63 -23.28
N ALA A 95 -14.62 11.73 -23.97
CA ALA A 95 -15.58 10.63 -24.09
C ALA A 95 -15.14 9.52 -25.07
N TYR A 96 -13.99 9.66 -25.73
CA TYR A 96 -13.48 8.70 -26.70
C TYR A 96 -12.58 7.66 -26.05
N SER A 97 -12.48 6.49 -26.69
CA SER A 97 -11.51 5.46 -26.33
C SER A 97 -10.10 5.85 -26.73
N ALA A 98 -9.12 5.34 -26.00
CA ALA A 98 -7.73 5.27 -26.45
C ALA A 98 -7.50 3.88 -27.05
N ASP A 99 -7.23 3.83 -28.35
CA ASP A 99 -6.93 2.61 -29.09
C ASP A 99 -5.41 2.54 -29.35
N GLY A 100 -4.79 1.46 -28.88
CA GLY A 100 -3.35 1.26 -28.88
C GLY A 100 -2.93 -0.01 -29.60
N LEU A 101 -1.97 0.12 -30.52
CA LEU A 101 -1.32 -1.00 -31.20
C LEU A 101 0.04 -1.27 -30.55
N CYS A 102 0.21 -2.43 -29.92
CA CYS A 102 1.48 -2.87 -29.34
C CYS A 102 2.45 -3.26 -30.45
N ASP A 103 3.62 -2.63 -30.49
CA ASP A 103 4.73 -3.06 -31.32
C ASP A 103 5.47 -4.23 -30.64
N PRO A 104 5.44 -5.46 -31.18
CA PRO A 104 6.03 -6.64 -30.56
C PRO A 104 7.56 -6.58 -30.48
N PHE A 105 8.23 -5.71 -31.24
CA PHE A 105 9.69 -5.60 -31.21
C PHE A 105 10.16 -4.58 -30.18
N THR A 106 9.46 -3.46 -30.05
CA THR A 106 9.82 -2.40 -29.10
C THR A 106 9.09 -2.50 -27.77
N GLN A 107 8.02 -3.30 -27.70
CA GLN A 107 7.12 -3.43 -26.55
C GLN A 107 6.55 -2.07 -26.11
N LYS A 108 6.25 -1.21 -27.09
CA LYS A 108 5.66 0.11 -26.91
C LYS A 108 4.30 0.20 -27.62
N TRP A 109 3.43 1.03 -27.09
CA TRP A 109 2.13 1.31 -27.69
C TRP A 109 2.24 2.38 -28.76
N LEU A 110 1.56 2.17 -29.89
CA LEU A 110 1.27 3.18 -30.89
C LEU A 110 -0.20 3.58 -30.71
N VAL A 111 -0.42 4.78 -30.18
CA VAL A 111 -1.75 5.29 -29.80
C VAL A 111 -2.14 6.42 -30.74
N ASP A 112 -3.36 6.38 -31.25
CA ASP A 112 -3.95 7.52 -31.96
C ASP A 112 -4.47 8.53 -30.92
N ASP A 113 -3.65 9.53 -30.60
CA ASP A 113 -4.02 10.63 -29.71
C ASP A 113 -4.58 11.85 -30.47
N GLY A 114 -5.10 11.64 -31.68
CA GLY A 114 -5.64 12.71 -32.52
C GLY A 114 -4.57 13.64 -33.11
N SER A 115 -3.29 13.35 -32.89
CA SER A 115 -2.22 13.94 -33.69
C SER A 115 -2.21 13.36 -35.10
N ALA A 116 -1.64 14.08 -36.07
CA ALA A 116 -1.65 13.65 -37.48
C ALA A 116 -0.92 12.31 -37.75
N THR A 117 -0.29 11.72 -36.73
CA THR A 117 0.50 10.49 -36.78
C THR A 117 0.29 9.68 -35.51
N LEU A 118 0.43 8.35 -35.56
CA LEU A 118 0.39 7.54 -34.33
C LEU A 118 1.51 7.94 -33.38
N THR A 119 1.16 8.12 -32.12
CA THR A 119 2.07 8.56 -31.08
C THR A 119 2.56 7.37 -30.28
N THR A 120 3.88 7.29 -30.06
CA THR A 120 4.46 6.21 -29.24
C THR A 120 4.31 6.51 -27.74
N TYR A 121 3.83 5.51 -27.00
CA TYR A 121 3.68 5.48 -25.55
C TYR A 121 4.50 4.29 -25.00
N GLY A 122 5.35 4.52 -24.00
CA GLY A 122 6.04 3.46 -23.27
C GLY A 122 5.10 2.65 -22.37
N LYS A 123 4.12 3.33 -21.77
CA LYS A 123 3.06 2.73 -20.95
C LYS A 123 1.72 3.38 -21.29
N MET A 124 0.64 2.60 -21.24
CA MET A 124 -0.72 3.11 -21.42
C MET A 124 -1.44 3.05 -20.08
N GLN A 125 -1.32 4.11 -19.27
CA GLN A 125 -1.87 4.18 -17.91
C GLN A 125 -3.06 5.14 -17.88
N GLY A 126 -4.29 4.64 -17.84
CA GLY A 126 -5.47 5.50 -17.98
C GLY A 126 -6.30 5.63 -16.72
N VAL A 127 -6.95 6.78 -16.57
CA VAL A 127 -7.94 7.08 -15.51
C VAL A 127 -9.20 7.68 -16.14
N CYS A 128 -10.37 7.31 -15.61
CA CYS A 128 -11.63 7.98 -15.91
C CYS A 128 -11.87 9.11 -14.92
N VAL A 129 -12.04 10.34 -15.40
CA VAL A 129 -12.20 11.55 -14.56
C VAL A 129 -13.56 12.20 -14.81
N ASP A 130 -14.34 12.39 -13.75
CA ASP A 130 -15.60 13.13 -13.81
C ASP A 130 -15.36 14.62 -13.55
N TYR A 131 -15.08 15.35 -14.62
CA TYR A 131 -14.88 16.80 -14.60
C TYR A 131 -16.12 17.60 -14.16
N THR A 132 -17.28 16.96 -13.98
CA THR A 132 -18.47 17.61 -13.44
C THR A 132 -18.49 17.64 -11.91
N THR A 133 -17.59 16.90 -11.24
CA THR A 133 -17.54 16.81 -9.78
C THR A 133 -16.22 17.33 -9.21
N LYS A 134 -16.24 18.44 -8.46
CA LYS A 134 -15.02 18.91 -7.77
C LYS A 134 -14.77 18.11 -6.47
N ALA A 135 -13.52 17.82 -6.15
CA ALA A 135 -13.10 17.25 -4.89
C ALA A 135 -13.08 18.35 -3.83
N TYR A 136 -13.68 18.02 -2.70
CA TYR A 136 -13.95 18.90 -1.58
C TYR A 136 -12.64 19.33 -0.89
N THR A 137 -12.55 20.60 -0.50
CA THR A 137 -11.42 21.14 0.30
C THR A 137 -11.58 20.87 1.80
N CYS A 138 -12.47 19.96 2.18
CA CYS A 138 -12.79 19.68 3.58
C CYS A 138 -11.62 18.98 4.30
N PRO A 139 -11.24 19.41 5.51
CA PRO A 139 -10.22 18.72 6.30
C PRO A 139 -10.62 17.29 6.66
N CYS A 140 -11.93 17.04 6.85
CA CYS A 140 -12.46 15.72 7.20
C CYS A 140 -12.66 14.87 5.93
N ARG A 141 -12.25 13.60 6.00
CA ARG A 141 -12.30 12.69 4.84
C ARG A 141 -13.74 12.28 4.53
N LEU A 142 -14.16 12.48 3.29
CA LEU A 142 -15.48 12.08 2.80
C LEU A 142 -15.33 11.40 1.44
N TYR A 143 -16.05 10.30 1.27
CA TYR A 143 -16.09 9.53 0.04
C TYR A 143 -17.54 9.36 -0.41
N THR A 144 -17.82 9.72 -1.65
CA THR A 144 -19.12 9.43 -2.25
C THR A 144 -19.06 8.09 -2.97
N VAL A 145 -20.04 7.24 -2.71
CA VAL A 145 -20.08 5.88 -3.24
C VAL A 145 -21.20 5.73 -4.25
N ASP A 146 -20.89 5.13 -5.38
CA ASP A 146 -21.82 4.77 -6.45
C ASP A 146 -21.56 3.33 -6.92
N THR A 147 -22.34 2.86 -7.88
CA THR A 147 -22.28 1.45 -8.31
C THR A 147 -20.90 1.07 -8.88
N GLU A 148 -20.20 2.01 -9.49
CA GLU A 148 -18.93 1.76 -10.18
C GLU A 148 -17.77 1.60 -9.18
N ASN A 149 -17.89 2.21 -7.99
CA ASN A 149 -16.79 2.28 -7.02
C ASN A 149 -17.10 1.63 -5.67
N ALA A 150 -18.33 1.18 -5.47
CA ALA A 150 -18.78 0.60 -4.22
C ALA A 150 -17.99 -0.64 -3.81
N MET A 151 -17.56 -1.44 -4.78
CA MET A 151 -16.76 -2.62 -4.50
C MET A 151 -15.41 -2.26 -3.87
N ASP A 152 -14.75 -1.23 -4.39
CA ASP A 152 -13.46 -0.75 -3.89
C ASP A 152 -13.57 -0.02 -2.55
N LEU A 153 -14.64 0.75 -2.36
CA LEU A 153 -14.79 1.65 -1.20
C LEU A 153 -15.53 1.00 -0.01
N ILE A 154 -16.56 0.20 -0.27
CA ILE A 154 -17.42 -0.39 0.77
C ILE A 154 -17.60 -1.90 0.62
N GLY A 155 -16.83 -2.56 -0.26
CA GLY A 155 -16.91 -4.01 -0.48
C GLY A 155 -16.60 -4.86 0.75
N GLY A 156 -15.86 -4.33 1.73
CA GLY A 156 -15.66 -5.04 3.00
C GLY A 156 -16.83 -4.92 3.99
N HIS A 157 -17.82 -4.06 3.73
CA HIS A 157 -18.93 -3.83 4.65
C HIS A 157 -19.96 -4.99 4.56
N PRO A 158 -20.39 -5.62 5.68
CA PRO A 158 -21.29 -6.77 5.65
C PRO A 158 -22.60 -6.54 4.88
N SER A 159 -23.17 -5.34 5.00
CA SER A 159 -24.43 -4.99 4.32
C SER A 159 -24.28 -4.87 2.80
N TYR A 160 -23.07 -4.59 2.30
CA TYR A 160 -22.82 -4.50 0.86
C TYR A 160 -23.12 -5.84 0.19
N TRP A 161 -22.48 -6.92 0.64
CA TRP A 161 -22.72 -8.27 0.10
C TRP A 161 -24.00 -8.94 0.59
N GLY A 162 -24.56 -8.50 1.72
CA GLY A 162 -25.84 -9.01 2.18
C GLY A 162 -26.99 -8.58 1.26
N VAL A 163 -27.04 -7.28 0.93
CA VAL A 163 -28.19 -6.69 0.26
C VAL A 163 -27.79 -5.68 -0.82
N TRP A 164 -26.86 -4.75 -0.54
CA TRP A 164 -26.70 -3.56 -1.37
C TRP A 164 -26.12 -3.83 -2.77
N PHE A 165 -25.27 -4.84 -2.93
CA PHE A 165 -24.66 -5.21 -4.21
C PHE A 165 -25.69 -5.57 -5.30
N GLN A 166 -26.93 -5.91 -4.91
CA GLN A 166 -28.01 -6.25 -5.84
C GLN A 166 -28.67 -5.02 -6.45
N TYR A 167 -28.45 -3.85 -5.88
CA TYR A 167 -29.15 -2.61 -6.19
C TYR A 167 -28.20 -1.54 -6.69
N GLN A 168 -28.74 -0.57 -7.41
CA GLN A 168 -27.95 0.56 -7.88
C GLN A 168 -27.60 1.49 -6.71
N LEU A 169 -26.31 1.71 -6.50
CA LEU A 169 -25.76 2.74 -5.63
C LEU A 169 -25.58 4.02 -6.46
N ILE A 170 -26.11 5.12 -5.94
CA ILE A 170 -26.18 6.41 -6.61
C ILE A 170 -25.41 7.43 -5.77
N ARG A 171 -24.64 8.27 -6.44
CA ARG A 171 -23.93 9.38 -5.81
C ARG A 171 -24.93 10.36 -5.17
N PRO A 172 -24.76 10.72 -3.89
CA PRO A 172 -25.63 11.68 -3.22
C PRO A 172 -25.35 13.11 -3.68
N ILE A 173 -26.36 13.98 -3.54
CA ILE A 173 -26.24 15.43 -3.70
C ILE A 173 -25.83 16.03 -2.35
N LEU A 174 -24.70 16.73 -2.33
CA LEU A 174 -24.15 17.38 -1.13
C LEU A 174 -24.65 18.82 -0.97
N SER A 175 -24.77 19.30 0.27
CA SER A 175 -25.28 20.65 0.57
C SER A 175 -24.33 21.79 0.16
N ASP A 176 -23.03 21.56 0.30
CA ASP A 176 -21.98 22.56 0.11
C ASP A 176 -20.76 21.96 -0.59
N GLU A 177 -20.05 22.78 -1.38
CA GLU A 177 -18.86 22.40 -2.13
C GLU A 177 -17.55 22.40 -1.29
N GLU A 178 -17.56 22.98 -0.09
CA GLU A 178 -16.38 23.04 0.79
C GLU A 178 -16.38 21.92 1.85
N CYS A 179 -17.31 21.96 2.82
CA CYS A 179 -17.57 20.88 3.77
C CYS A 179 -19.08 20.65 3.86
N PRO A 180 -19.61 19.53 3.36
CA PRO A 180 -21.05 19.29 3.37
C PRO A 180 -21.58 19.17 4.80
N THR A 181 -22.67 19.89 5.07
CA THR A 181 -23.39 19.82 6.35
C THR A 181 -24.57 18.84 6.29
N SER A 182 -24.94 18.40 5.09
CA SER A 182 -25.92 17.36 4.86
C SER A 182 -25.76 16.77 3.46
N PHE A 183 -26.46 15.68 3.20
CA PHE A 183 -26.56 15.08 1.88
C PHE A 183 -27.99 14.61 1.61
N SER A 184 -28.36 14.53 0.34
CA SER A 184 -29.68 14.11 -0.11
C SER A 184 -29.58 13.23 -1.34
N CYS A 185 -30.61 12.44 -1.58
CA CYS A 185 -30.62 11.55 -2.73
C CYS A 185 -31.40 12.15 -3.91
N PRO A 186 -30.89 12.01 -5.15
CA PRO A 186 -31.45 12.67 -6.33
C PRO A 186 -32.80 12.08 -6.79
N LYS A 187 -33.19 10.90 -6.33
CA LYS A 187 -34.40 10.19 -6.77
C LYS A 187 -35.37 9.97 -5.60
N ASN A 188 -36.67 10.07 -5.87
CA ASN A 188 -37.67 9.55 -4.94
C ASN A 188 -37.55 8.03 -4.88
N ASN A 189 -37.56 7.44 -3.68
CA ASN A 189 -37.42 6.00 -3.35
C ASN A 189 -35.99 5.47 -3.12
N THR A 190 -34.98 6.32 -3.05
CA THR A 190 -33.65 5.93 -2.58
C THR A 190 -33.54 6.06 -1.06
N ALA A 191 -32.73 5.21 -0.44
CA ALA A 191 -32.35 5.35 0.96
C ALA A 191 -30.99 6.06 1.09
N ASP A 192 -30.89 7.06 1.97
CA ASP A 192 -29.62 7.65 2.39
C ASP A 192 -28.88 6.65 3.26
N ILE A 193 -27.62 6.36 2.91
CA ILE A 193 -26.72 5.51 3.67
C ILE A 193 -25.49 6.35 4.05
N LEU A 194 -25.14 6.32 5.33
CA LEU A 194 -23.90 6.85 5.85
C LEU A 194 -23.17 5.75 6.60
N ILE A 195 -21.89 5.55 6.28
CA ILE A 195 -21.02 4.56 6.91
C ILE A 195 -19.81 5.31 7.47
N GLY A 196 -19.61 5.23 8.77
CA GLY A 196 -18.39 5.64 9.45
C GLY A 196 -17.51 4.45 9.79
N SER A 197 -16.44 4.70 10.54
CA SER A 197 -15.50 3.67 10.98
C SER A 197 -16.11 2.56 11.84
N ARG A 198 -17.17 2.85 12.59
CA ARG A 198 -17.83 1.91 13.53
C ARG A 198 -19.35 1.83 13.36
N ASP A 199 -19.92 2.92 12.87
CA ASP A 199 -21.37 3.12 12.82
C ASP A 199 -21.83 3.18 11.38
N PHE A 200 -23.04 2.69 11.14
CA PHE A 200 -23.74 2.96 9.89
C PHE A 200 -25.17 3.41 10.18
N GLY A 201 -25.69 4.23 9.29
CA GLY A 201 -27.04 4.73 9.33
C GLY A 201 -27.71 4.58 7.98
N GLN A 202 -29.01 4.31 8.03
CA GLN A 202 -29.86 4.31 6.86
C GLN A 202 -31.15 5.08 7.16
N ASN A 203 -31.57 5.98 6.28
CA ASN A 203 -32.83 6.73 6.41
C ASN A 203 -32.92 7.58 7.69
N LYS A 204 -31.80 8.19 8.08
CA LYS A 204 -31.67 8.90 9.35
C LYS A 204 -31.49 10.40 9.20
N ASN A 205 -31.39 10.90 7.96
CA ASN A 205 -31.26 12.32 7.62
C ASN A 205 -30.21 13.00 8.50
N TYR A 206 -28.93 12.77 8.20
CA TYR A 206 -27.84 13.21 9.04
C TYR A 206 -27.49 14.67 8.84
N GLN A 207 -27.36 15.40 9.95
CA GLN A 207 -26.61 16.65 10.01
C GLN A 207 -25.15 16.32 10.26
N LEU A 208 -24.29 16.81 9.39
CA LEU A 208 -22.85 16.59 9.40
C LEU A 208 -22.15 17.86 9.87
N THR A 209 -21.11 17.70 10.68
CA THR A 209 -20.23 18.78 11.07
C THR A 209 -18.80 18.28 11.02
N CYS A 210 -17.98 18.88 10.15
CA CYS A 210 -16.53 18.66 10.17
C CYS A 210 -15.94 19.61 11.21
N GLY A 211 -15.38 19.02 12.26
CA GLY A 211 -14.69 19.75 13.31
C GLY A 211 -13.26 19.24 13.46
N THR A 212 -12.65 19.68 14.54
CA THR A 212 -11.46 19.04 15.07
C THR A 212 -11.80 18.42 16.40
N ASP A 213 -11.20 17.28 16.70
CA ASP A 213 -11.20 16.76 18.05
C ASP A 213 -10.28 17.61 18.94
N GLU A 214 -10.17 17.23 20.20
CA GLU A 214 -9.27 17.84 21.18
C GLU A 214 -7.77 17.77 20.79
N PHE A 215 -7.42 17.07 19.70
CA PHE A 215 -6.05 16.90 19.17
C PHE A 215 -5.82 17.58 17.82
N ASN A 216 -6.73 18.46 17.38
CA ASN A 216 -6.72 19.08 16.06
C ASN A 216 -6.83 18.07 14.89
N THR A 217 -7.26 16.84 15.14
CA THR A 217 -7.53 15.86 14.08
C THR A 217 -8.89 16.15 13.47
N PRO A 218 -9.01 16.24 12.13
CA PRO A 218 -10.29 16.41 11.48
C PRO A 218 -11.22 15.23 11.75
N VAL A 219 -12.39 15.51 12.33
CA VAL A 219 -13.41 14.49 12.64
C VAL A 219 -14.79 14.93 12.21
N TRP A 220 -15.56 13.99 11.68
CA TRP A 220 -16.98 14.15 11.43
C TRP A 220 -17.77 13.91 12.71
N SER A 221 -18.72 14.79 12.99
CA SER A 221 -19.85 14.54 13.88
C SER A 221 -21.10 14.40 13.02
N ALA A 222 -21.77 13.25 13.12
CA ALA A 222 -23.00 12.97 12.39
C ALA A 222 -24.14 12.81 13.39
N ILE A 223 -25.19 13.62 13.25
CA ILE A 223 -26.37 13.62 14.13
C ILE A 223 -27.61 13.30 13.30
N SER A 224 -28.29 12.20 13.62
CA SER A 224 -29.55 11.86 12.97
C SER A 224 -30.63 12.87 13.36
N GLN A 225 -31.24 13.49 12.37
CA GLN A 225 -32.39 14.39 12.57
C GLN A 225 -33.69 13.62 12.83
N VAL A 226 -33.70 12.29 12.70
CA VAL A 226 -34.88 11.45 12.91
C VAL A 226 -35.01 10.99 14.36
N ASN A 227 -33.93 10.48 14.94
CA ASN A 227 -33.95 9.90 16.30
C ASN A 227 -32.95 10.54 17.27
N GLY A 228 -32.15 11.52 16.83
CA GLY A 228 -31.18 12.22 17.65
C GLY A 228 -29.91 11.43 17.97
N GLU A 229 -29.76 10.21 17.44
CA GLU A 229 -28.52 9.45 17.60
C GLU A 229 -27.37 10.16 16.92
N SER A 230 -26.23 10.22 17.60
CA SER A 230 -25.02 10.81 17.06
C SER A 230 -23.82 9.89 17.23
N PHE A 231 -22.88 10.01 16.31
CA PHE A 231 -21.57 9.38 16.42
C PHE A 231 -20.52 10.29 15.80
N THR A 232 -19.28 10.07 16.21
CA THR A 232 -18.11 10.75 15.66
C THR A 232 -17.23 9.75 14.92
N THR A 233 -16.66 10.18 13.81
CA THR A 233 -15.82 9.31 12.98
C THR A 233 -14.84 10.12 12.15
N GLU A 234 -13.69 9.54 11.82
CA GLU A 234 -12.60 10.23 11.10
C GLU A 234 -12.86 10.33 9.60
N TYR A 235 -13.68 9.43 9.07
CA TYR A 235 -14.07 9.39 7.68
C TYR A 235 -15.53 8.95 7.54
N ILE A 236 -16.18 9.36 6.46
CA ILE A 236 -17.50 8.89 6.10
C ILE A 236 -17.55 8.45 4.64
N PHE A 237 -18.22 7.32 4.40
CA PHE A 237 -18.73 6.93 3.09
C PHE A 237 -20.22 7.25 3.03
N ILE A 238 -20.65 7.92 1.97
CA ILE A 238 -22.05 8.29 1.78
C ILE A 238 -22.56 7.82 0.42
N THR A 239 -23.78 7.31 0.39
CA THR A 239 -24.41 6.81 -0.83
C THR A 239 -25.92 6.84 -0.76
N CYS A 240 -26.54 6.74 -1.93
CA CYS A 240 -27.98 6.60 -2.09
C CYS A 240 -28.30 5.24 -2.71
N LEU A 241 -29.02 4.39 -1.99
CA LEU A 241 -29.38 3.06 -2.45
C LEU A 241 -30.75 3.06 -3.12
N ASP A 242 -30.81 2.69 -4.40
CA ASP A 242 -32.05 2.59 -5.18
C ASP A 242 -32.61 1.17 -5.19
N TYR A 243 -33.56 0.89 -4.29
CA TYR A 243 -34.19 -0.43 -4.18
C TYR A 243 -35.04 -0.82 -5.42
N LYS A 244 -35.32 0.10 -6.34
CA LYS A 244 -36.13 -0.21 -7.54
C LYS A 244 -35.28 -0.73 -8.69
N ASN A 245 -34.03 -0.30 -8.78
CA ASN A 245 -33.16 -0.62 -9.90
C ASN A 245 -32.07 -1.60 -9.45
N LYS A 246 -31.91 -2.68 -10.20
CA LYS A 246 -30.79 -3.61 -9.99
C LYS A 246 -29.51 -3.03 -10.55
N ALA A 247 -28.38 -3.33 -9.90
CA ALA A 247 -27.08 -3.06 -10.48
C ALA A 247 -26.95 -3.78 -11.84
N LEU A 248 -26.44 -3.08 -12.84
CA LEU A 248 -26.10 -3.62 -14.16
C LEU A 248 -24.59 -3.44 -14.37
N PRO A 249 -23.85 -4.48 -14.79
CA PRO A 249 -24.29 -5.82 -15.20
C PRO A 249 -24.88 -6.66 -14.03
N PRO A 250 -25.69 -7.71 -14.31
CA PRO A 250 -26.39 -8.47 -13.27
C PRO A 250 -25.43 -9.00 -12.21
N PRO A 251 -25.81 -9.04 -10.92
CA PRO A 251 -24.95 -9.55 -9.87
C PRO A 251 -24.60 -11.00 -10.19
N PHE A 252 -23.30 -11.23 -10.44
CA PHE A 252 -22.74 -12.56 -10.55
C PHE A 252 -23.25 -13.42 -9.40
N ARG A 253 -23.69 -14.64 -9.70
CA ARG A 253 -24.06 -15.59 -8.63
C ARG A 253 -22.74 -16.02 -7.99
N PRO A 254 -22.49 -15.68 -6.72
CA PRO A 254 -21.27 -16.13 -6.07
C PRO A 254 -21.32 -17.66 -5.98
N SER A 255 -20.36 -18.34 -6.60
CA SER A 255 -20.13 -19.79 -6.39
C SER A 255 -19.60 -20.05 -4.97
N CYS A 256 -18.92 -19.06 -4.40
CA CYS A 256 -18.29 -19.12 -3.10
C CYS A 256 -19.06 -18.32 -2.04
N LYS A 257 -19.19 -18.86 -0.82
CA LYS A 257 -19.89 -18.28 0.35
C LYS A 257 -19.02 -18.09 1.57
N CYS A 258 -17.70 -18.15 1.41
CA CYS A 258 -16.80 -17.84 2.51
C CYS A 258 -17.04 -16.40 3.00
N SER A 259 -17.06 -16.23 4.31
CA SER A 259 -17.27 -14.94 4.96
C SER A 259 -15.94 -14.23 5.12
N PHE A 260 -15.82 -13.02 4.58
CA PHE A 260 -14.76 -12.06 4.91
C PHE A 260 -15.38 -10.90 5.67
N THR A 261 -14.84 -10.55 6.84
CA THR A 261 -15.32 -9.40 7.65
C THR A 261 -14.15 -8.57 8.15
N PHE A 262 -14.39 -7.34 8.58
CA PHE A 262 -13.37 -6.61 9.32
C PHE A 262 -13.20 -7.15 10.75
N LEU A 263 -12.00 -7.04 11.31
CA LEU A 263 -11.79 -7.23 12.75
C LEU A 263 -12.40 -6.06 13.54
N THR A 264 -12.92 -6.38 14.72
CA THR A 264 -13.50 -5.39 15.64
C THR A 264 -12.42 -4.80 16.55
N GLU A 265 -12.73 -3.66 17.17
CA GLU A 265 -11.76 -2.98 18.03
C GLU A 265 -11.43 -3.76 19.32
N GLU A 266 -12.33 -4.62 19.79
CA GLU A 266 -12.08 -5.56 20.89
C GLU A 266 -11.04 -6.63 20.51
N GLU A 267 -10.93 -6.94 19.22
CA GLU A 267 -9.97 -7.91 18.66
C GLU A 267 -8.63 -7.25 18.27
N THR A 268 -8.57 -5.91 18.21
CA THR A 268 -7.39 -5.13 17.79
C THR A 268 -6.87 -4.21 18.89
N VAL A 269 -7.01 -4.62 20.15
CA VAL A 269 -6.61 -3.82 21.31
C VAL A 269 -5.14 -3.39 21.20
N GLY A 270 -4.91 -2.09 21.19
CA GLY A 270 -3.57 -1.48 21.15
C GLY A 270 -3.09 -1.02 19.76
N TYR A 271 -3.93 -1.11 18.73
CA TYR A 271 -3.66 -0.64 17.38
C TYR A 271 -4.59 0.52 16.96
N TYR A 272 -4.14 1.41 16.06
CA TYR A 272 -4.98 2.44 15.45
C TYR A 272 -5.58 1.94 14.14
N ILE A 273 -6.91 1.82 14.07
CA ILE A 273 -7.61 1.25 12.89
C ILE A 273 -7.67 2.27 11.76
N GLN A 274 -7.10 1.95 10.60
CA GLN A 274 -7.10 2.77 9.38
C GLN A 274 -7.87 2.07 8.25
N ASN A 275 -9.12 1.67 8.53
CA ASN A 275 -9.90 0.88 7.58
C ASN A 275 -10.31 1.65 6.29
N ASP A 276 -10.22 2.98 6.27
CA ASP A 276 -10.34 3.80 5.05
C ASP A 276 -9.17 3.60 4.08
N LEU A 277 -8.05 3.08 4.58
CA LEU A 277 -6.86 2.74 3.81
C LEU A 277 -6.85 1.27 3.38
N VAL A 278 -7.95 0.54 3.54
CA VAL A 278 -8.06 -0.82 3.02
C VAL A 278 -8.02 -0.81 1.49
N SER A 279 -7.23 -1.71 0.92
CA SER A 279 -7.28 -2.12 -0.47
C SER A 279 -7.81 -3.54 -0.50
N ILE A 280 -9.08 -3.73 -0.87
CA ILE A 280 -9.68 -5.05 -0.97
C ILE A 280 -10.15 -5.30 -2.40
N VAL A 281 -9.72 -6.42 -2.97
CA VAL A 281 -10.15 -6.90 -4.28
C VAL A 281 -10.83 -8.24 -4.03
N ILE A 282 -12.12 -8.33 -4.31
CA ILE A 282 -12.86 -9.60 -4.21
C ILE A 282 -13.12 -10.07 -5.64
N GLY A 283 -12.84 -11.33 -5.96
CA GLY A 283 -13.19 -11.88 -7.26
C GLY A 283 -14.69 -11.83 -7.51
N GLU A 284 -15.10 -11.68 -8.78
CA GLU A 284 -16.52 -11.62 -9.17
C GLU A 284 -17.32 -12.86 -8.74
N ASP A 285 -16.65 -14.01 -8.57
CA ASP A 285 -17.20 -15.28 -8.11
C ASP A 285 -17.16 -15.48 -6.58
N ARG A 286 -16.58 -14.50 -5.85
CA ARG A 286 -16.18 -14.53 -4.44
C ARG A 286 -15.26 -15.68 -4.05
N CYS A 287 -14.61 -16.31 -5.03
CA CYS A 287 -13.67 -17.38 -4.79
C CYS A 287 -12.26 -16.85 -4.55
N THR A 288 -12.01 -15.57 -4.81
CA THR A 288 -10.76 -14.89 -4.46
C THR A 288 -11.05 -13.66 -3.61
N VAL A 289 -10.19 -13.40 -2.63
CA VAL A 289 -10.10 -12.13 -1.90
C VAL A 289 -8.63 -11.79 -1.81
N SER A 290 -8.26 -10.58 -2.18
CA SER A 290 -6.96 -9.99 -1.94
C SER A 290 -7.17 -8.80 -1.03
N TYR A 291 -6.69 -8.88 0.20
CA TYR A 291 -6.91 -7.89 1.25
C TYR A 291 -5.58 -7.27 1.67
N GLY A 292 -5.40 -5.96 1.49
CA GLY A 292 -4.17 -5.26 1.88
C GLY A 292 -4.46 -3.87 2.42
N CYS A 293 -3.39 -3.18 2.84
CA CYS A 293 -3.46 -1.81 3.36
C CYS A 293 -2.67 -0.86 2.46
N LYS A 294 -3.30 0.22 2.01
CA LYS A 294 -2.69 1.31 1.23
C LYS A 294 -1.54 1.97 2.02
N ARG A 295 -1.69 2.08 3.35
CA ARG A 295 -0.65 2.39 4.35
C ARG A 295 -0.99 1.68 5.66
N GLY A 296 0.00 1.41 6.51
CA GLY A 296 -0.17 0.62 7.74
C GLY A 296 0.15 -0.86 7.55
N VAL A 297 -0.39 -1.72 8.40
CA VAL A 297 -0.21 -3.17 8.36
C VAL A 297 -1.56 -3.88 8.28
N ALA A 298 -1.66 -4.83 7.36
CA ALA A 298 -2.78 -5.75 7.28
C ALA A 298 -2.64 -6.83 8.35
N LEU A 299 -3.55 -6.80 9.33
CA LEU A 299 -3.76 -7.93 10.24
C LEU A 299 -4.92 -8.75 9.73
N THR A 300 -4.73 -10.07 9.68
CA THR A 300 -5.78 -11.00 9.28
C THR A 300 -6.01 -12.00 10.39
N ASN A 301 -7.19 -12.04 10.99
CA ASN A 301 -7.57 -13.12 11.89
C ASN A 301 -8.08 -14.30 11.08
N ILE A 302 -7.50 -15.46 11.33
CA ILE A 302 -7.83 -16.71 10.70
C ILE A 302 -8.14 -17.74 11.80
N ASP A 303 -9.41 -18.15 11.91
CA ASP A 303 -9.91 -19.09 12.94
C ASP A 303 -9.46 -18.80 14.40
N GLY A 304 -9.24 -17.54 14.74
CA GLY A 304 -8.87 -17.09 16.10
C GLY A 304 -7.40 -16.69 16.26
N GLU A 305 -6.55 -16.94 15.27
CA GLU A 305 -5.14 -16.52 15.26
C GLU A 305 -4.95 -15.29 14.35
N ILE A 306 -4.23 -14.28 14.84
CA ILE A 306 -3.93 -13.07 14.06
C ILE A 306 -2.63 -13.26 13.29
N HIS A 307 -2.76 -13.43 11.98
CA HIS A 307 -1.66 -13.47 11.01
C HIS A 307 -1.36 -12.07 10.47
N ARG A 308 -0.10 -11.81 10.17
CA ARG A 308 0.38 -10.49 9.75
C ARG A 308 0.90 -10.55 8.33
N PHE A 309 0.36 -9.72 7.46
CA PHE A 309 0.72 -9.70 6.05
C PHE A 309 1.60 -8.49 5.67
N GLY A 310 1.92 -7.62 6.63
CA GLY A 310 2.83 -6.49 6.42
C GLY A 310 2.31 -5.53 5.35
N ALA A 311 3.14 -5.26 4.34
CA ALA A 311 2.79 -4.45 3.16
C ALA A 311 2.22 -5.28 1.99
N TYR A 312 2.14 -6.61 2.14
CA TYR A 312 1.57 -7.50 1.14
C TYR A 312 0.06 -7.65 1.37
N SER A 313 -0.68 -7.98 0.30
CA SER A 313 -2.07 -8.40 0.44
C SER A 313 -2.11 -9.80 1.05
N ALA A 314 -3.02 -10.00 2.00
CA ALA A 314 -3.51 -11.29 2.41
C ALA A 314 -4.45 -11.82 1.32
N ASP A 315 -3.97 -12.80 0.56
CA ASP A 315 -4.72 -13.43 -0.51
C ASP A 315 -5.39 -14.71 0.01
N GLY A 316 -6.70 -14.80 -0.17
CA GLY A 316 -7.54 -15.92 0.21
C GLY A 316 -8.29 -16.48 -1.00
N LEU A 317 -8.21 -17.80 -1.16
CA LEU A 317 -8.96 -18.56 -2.16
C LEU A 317 -10.10 -19.32 -1.45
N CYS A 318 -11.35 -18.93 -1.65
CA CYS A 318 -12.48 -19.69 -1.12
C CYS A 318 -12.70 -20.95 -1.95
N ASP A 319 -12.65 -22.11 -1.30
CA ASP A 319 -12.99 -23.39 -1.93
C ASP A 319 -14.53 -23.48 -2.14
N PRO A 320 -15.02 -23.59 -3.38
CA PRO A 320 -16.46 -23.63 -3.69
C PRO A 320 -17.16 -24.92 -3.21
N PHE A 321 -16.43 -25.98 -2.86
CA PHE A 321 -17.00 -27.22 -2.34
C PHE A 321 -17.03 -27.23 -0.82
N THR A 322 -15.92 -26.85 -0.18
CA THR A 322 -15.81 -26.89 1.29
C THR A 322 -16.28 -25.59 1.96
N GLN A 323 -16.39 -24.50 1.21
CA GLN A 323 -16.77 -23.17 1.69
C GLN A 323 -15.82 -22.64 2.78
N LYS A 324 -14.54 -22.99 2.64
CA LYS A 324 -13.43 -22.59 3.51
C LYS A 324 -12.40 -21.78 2.74
N TRP A 325 -11.72 -20.87 3.44
CA TRP A 325 -10.64 -20.06 2.89
C TRP A 325 -9.34 -20.87 2.81
N LEU A 326 -8.68 -20.84 1.67
CA LEU A 326 -7.30 -21.28 1.48
C LEU A 326 -6.44 -20.03 1.49
N VAL A 327 -5.61 -19.85 2.52
CA VAL A 327 -4.79 -18.64 2.70
C VAL A 327 -3.33 -19.04 2.69
N ASP A 328 -2.51 -18.24 2.01
CA ASP A 328 -1.05 -18.31 2.12
C ASP A 328 -0.64 -17.58 3.39
N ASP A 329 -0.54 -18.28 4.52
CA ASP A 329 -0.13 -17.74 5.81
C ASP A 329 1.39 -17.64 5.97
N GLY A 330 2.15 -17.80 4.88
CA GLY A 330 3.62 -17.88 4.88
C GLY A 330 4.16 -19.29 5.17
N SER A 331 3.28 -20.29 5.31
CA SER A 331 3.70 -21.70 5.36
C SER A 331 4.02 -22.23 3.95
N ALA A 332 4.72 -23.37 3.87
CA ALA A 332 5.12 -23.95 2.58
C ALA A 332 3.93 -24.43 1.71
N THR A 333 2.69 -24.37 2.20
CA THR A 333 1.47 -24.86 1.56
C THR A 333 0.28 -23.98 1.91
N LEU A 334 -0.70 -23.85 1.02
CA LEU A 334 -1.96 -23.17 1.35
C LEU A 334 -2.72 -23.90 2.46
N THR A 335 -3.05 -23.17 3.54
CA THR A 335 -3.75 -23.73 4.71
C THR A 335 -5.25 -23.42 4.64
N THR A 336 -6.11 -24.34 5.10
CA THR A 336 -7.57 -24.25 4.99
C THR A 336 -8.22 -23.77 6.30
N TYR A 337 -9.10 -22.77 6.22
CA TYR A 337 -9.67 -22.08 7.38
C TYR A 337 -11.17 -21.78 7.24
N GLY A 338 -11.89 -21.73 8.36
CA GLY A 338 -13.33 -21.47 8.40
C GLY A 338 -13.71 -19.99 8.27
N LYS A 339 -12.87 -19.08 8.78
CA LYS A 339 -13.13 -17.64 8.80
C LYS A 339 -11.86 -16.85 8.51
N MET A 340 -12.00 -15.78 7.72
CA MET A 340 -10.93 -14.81 7.44
C MET A 340 -11.47 -13.42 7.77
N GLN A 341 -10.73 -12.64 8.56
CA GLN A 341 -11.10 -11.26 8.90
C GLN A 341 -9.90 -10.35 8.72
N GLY A 342 -10.05 -9.16 8.15
CA GLY A 342 -8.95 -8.21 7.94
C GLY A 342 -9.08 -6.91 8.75
N VAL A 343 -7.99 -6.22 9.05
CA VAL A 343 -7.99 -4.82 9.54
C VAL A 343 -6.67 -4.14 9.21
N CYS A 344 -6.75 -2.87 8.80
CA CYS A 344 -5.56 -2.06 8.59
C CYS A 344 -5.24 -1.32 9.88
N VAL A 345 -4.00 -1.49 10.36
CA VAL A 345 -3.56 -0.85 11.59
C VAL A 345 -2.31 -0.02 11.42
N ASP A 346 -2.21 1.07 12.19
CA ASP A 346 -0.95 1.74 12.49
C ASP A 346 -0.36 1.21 13.81
N TYR A 347 0.97 1.15 13.88
CA TYR A 347 1.74 0.70 15.04
C TYR A 347 1.87 1.76 16.14
N THR A 348 1.32 2.95 15.93
CA THR A 348 1.17 3.95 16.98
C THR A 348 0.25 3.37 18.05
N THR A 349 0.76 3.29 19.29
CA THR A 349 -0.03 2.75 20.40
C THR A 349 -1.25 3.64 20.63
N LYS A 350 -2.41 3.01 20.85
CA LYS A 350 -3.71 3.66 21.10
C LYS A 350 -3.71 4.67 22.27
N ALA A 351 -2.76 4.55 23.18
CA ALA A 351 -2.41 5.61 24.11
C ALA A 351 -1.35 6.46 23.41
N TYR A 352 -1.67 7.68 23.00
CA TYR A 352 -0.91 8.89 23.31
C TYR A 352 -1.36 10.03 22.43
N THR A 353 -1.83 11.08 23.10
CA THR A 353 -2.03 12.41 22.55
C THR A 353 -0.69 13.15 22.40
N CYS A 354 0.42 12.41 22.52
CA CYS A 354 1.78 12.88 22.48
C CYS A 354 2.22 13.11 21.03
N PRO A 355 2.74 14.30 20.68
CA PRO A 355 3.19 14.56 19.33
C PRO A 355 4.48 13.80 18.97
N CYS A 356 5.22 13.28 19.96
CA CYS A 356 6.44 12.50 19.73
C CYS A 356 6.13 11.01 19.53
N ARG A 357 6.71 10.39 18.50
CA ARG A 357 6.41 9.00 18.12
C ARG A 357 7.01 8.01 19.11
N LEU A 358 6.18 7.16 19.70
CA LEU A 358 6.62 6.13 20.65
C LEU A 358 5.98 4.81 20.27
N TYR A 359 6.80 3.76 20.26
CA TYR A 359 6.42 2.43 19.85
C TYR A 359 6.67 1.43 20.97
N SER A 360 5.61 0.81 21.47
CA SER A 360 5.73 -0.30 22.42
C SER A 360 5.87 -1.62 21.68
N VAL A 361 6.92 -2.36 22.02
CA VAL A 361 7.29 -3.60 21.35
C VAL A 361 7.00 -4.79 22.25
N ASP A 362 6.49 -5.85 21.66
CA ASP A 362 6.27 -7.16 22.27
C ASP A 362 6.75 -8.27 21.34
N THR A 363 6.68 -9.52 21.80
CA THR A 363 7.17 -10.67 21.03
C THR A 363 6.51 -10.79 19.65
N GLN A 364 5.25 -10.37 19.53
CA GLN A 364 4.49 -10.53 18.29
C GLN A 364 4.90 -9.49 17.23
N ASN A 365 5.27 -8.26 17.63
CA ASN A 365 5.65 -7.18 16.72
C ASN A 365 7.16 -6.88 16.65
N ALA A 366 7.97 -7.50 17.51
CA ALA A 366 9.39 -7.22 17.59
C ALA A 366 10.14 -7.45 16.27
N ARG A 367 9.83 -8.50 15.53
CA ARG A 367 10.49 -8.78 14.25
C ARG A 367 10.29 -7.65 13.24
N ASP A 368 9.10 -7.06 13.19
CA ASP A 368 8.78 -6.02 12.20
C ASP A 368 9.29 -4.64 12.64
N MET A 369 9.18 -4.35 13.94
CA MET A 369 9.46 -3.02 14.48
C MET A 369 10.93 -2.83 14.81
N ILE A 370 11.55 -3.87 15.39
CA ILE A 370 12.93 -3.83 15.85
C ILE A 370 13.80 -4.92 15.21
N GLY A 371 13.29 -5.66 14.23
CA GLY A 371 14.06 -6.63 13.44
C GLY A 371 15.35 -6.07 12.86
N PRO A 372 15.36 -4.85 12.31
CA PRO A 372 16.59 -4.22 11.84
C PRO A 372 17.61 -3.91 12.94
N TYR A 373 17.27 -4.01 14.23
CA TYR A 373 18.20 -3.68 15.29
C TYR A 373 19.11 -4.86 15.62
N LYS A 374 20.41 -4.59 15.63
CA LYS A 374 21.44 -5.59 15.98
C LYS A 374 21.19 -6.27 17.32
N ILE A 375 20.77 -5.50 18.33
CA ILE A 375 20.41 -6.05 19.66
C ILE A 375 19.31 -7.11 19.58
N TYR A 376 18.28 -6.89 18.74
CA TYR A 376 17.21 -7.86 18.56
C TYR A 376 17.72 -9.13 17.89
N GLN A 377 18.57 -8.95 16.87
CA GLN A 377 19.12 -10.03 16.05
C GLN A 377 20.14 -10.91 16.75
N ASP A 378 20.91 -10.33 17.68
CA ASP A 378 21.96 -11.03 18.40
C ASP A 378 21.43 -11.68 19.69
N ASP A 379 20.45 -11.03 20.34
CA ASP A 379 19.99 -11.39 21.68
C ASP A 379 18.47 -11.51 21.81
N LEU A 380 17.72 -10.42 21.59
CA LEU A 380 16.32 -10.34 22.06
C LEU A 380 15.37 -11.33 21.38
N TYR A 381 15.63 -11.77 20.13
CA TYR A 381 14.73 -12.66 19.38
C TYR A 381 14.45 -14.02 20.04
N LYS A 382 15.29 -14.42 21.00
CA LYS A 382 15.20 -15.69 21.73
C LYS A 382 14.32 -15.61 22.97
N TYR A 383 13.91 -14.41 23.38
CA TYR A 383 13.27 -14.16 24.67
C TYR A 383 11.92 -13.49 24.48
N GLN A 384 11.05 -13.67 25.47
CA GLN A 384 9.76 -13.02 25.46
C GLN A 384 9.93 -11.50 25.67
N LEU A 385 9.44 -10.72 24.71
CA LEU A 385 9.26 -9.28 24.81
C LEU A 385 7.82 -8.97 25.21
N ILE A 386 7.66 -8.04 26.16
CA ILE A 386 6.37 -7.62 26.70
C ILE A 386 6.32 -6.09 26.70
N ARG A 387 5.13 -5.54 26.45
CA ARG A 387 4.92 -4.09 26.46
C ARG A 387 5.14 -3.53 27.87
N PRO A 388 5.89 -2.42 28.00
CA PRO A 388 6.07 -1.76 29.28
C PRO A 388 4.81 -1.03 29.73
N THR A 389 4.70 -0.81 31.04
CA THR A 389 3.69 0.07 31.64
C THR A 389 4.22 1.50 31.65
N LEU A 390 3.44 2.42 31.13
CA LEU A 390 3.85 3.81 30.94
C LEU A 390 3.31 4.72 32.06
N SER A 391 4.02 5.80 32.36
CA SER A 391 3.71 6.65 33.54
C SER A 391 2.45 7.50 33.40
N ASP A 392 2.14 7.93 32.18
CA ASP A 392 1.07 8.88 31.85
C ASP A 392 0.31 8.35 30.63
N GLU A 393 -0.92 8.81 30.40
CA GLU A 393 -1.73 8.49 29.20
C GLU A 393 -1.60 9.53 28.08
N VAL A 394 -0.97 10.69 28.36
CA VAL A 394 -0.86 11.84 27.45
C VAL A 394 0.50 11.93 26.76
N CYS A 395 1.61 12.02 27.50
CA CYS A 395 2.98 11.86 27.04
C CYS A 395 3.76 11.18 28.17
N PRO A 396 4.27 9.96 27.99
CA PRO A 396 4.93 9.26 29.08
C PRO A 396 6.27 9.93 29.38
N SER A 397 6.47 10.26 30.66
CA SER A 397 7.74 10.75 31.17
C SER A 397 8.70 9.60 31.52
N THR A 398 8.16 8.42 31.81
CA THR A 398 8.91 7.19 32.08
C THR A 398 8.14 5.94 31.65
N PHE A 399 8.81 4.80 31.68
CA PHE A 399 8.17 3.49 31.54
C PHE A 399 8.75 2.50 32.54
N SER A 400 7.96 1.49 32.90
CA SER A 400 8.29 0.49 33.90
C SER A 400 8.03 -0.91 33.36
N CYS A 401 8.86 -1.84 33.82
CA CYS A 401 8.73 -3.25 33.48
C CYS A 401 8.23 -4.05 34.68
N PRO A 402 7.53 -5.18 34.46
CA PRO A 402 7.22 -6.14 35.50
C PRO A 402 8.49 -6.59 36.26
N GLN A 403 8.31 -7.08 37.50
CA GLN A 403 9.42 -7.55 38.33
C GLN A 403 10.25 -8.61 37.59
N ASN A 404 11.58 -8.49 37.68
CA ASN A 404 12.58 -9.35 37.02
C ASN A 404 12.68 -9.23 35.49
N MET A 405 12.02 -8.26 34.88
CA MET A 405 12.21 -7.94 33.46
C MET A 405 13.15 -6.75 33.30
N THR A 406 13.91 -6.77 32.20
CA THR A 406 14.85 -5.68 31.88
C THR A 406 14.19 -4.70 30.91
N SER A 407 14.29 -3.41 31.21
CA SER A 407 13.83 -2.35 30.29
C SER A 407 14.76 -2.27 29.08
N VAL A 408 14.20 -2.10 27.89
CA VAL A 408 14.95 -1.91 26.64
C VAL A 408 14.42 -0.66 25.96
N LEU A 409 15.33 0.23 25.56
CA LEU A 409 15.03 1.41 24.76
C LEU A 409 15.91 1.42 23.51
N MET A 410 15.28 1.59 22.36
CA MET A 410 15.91 1.62 21.04
C MET A 410 15.50 2.90 20.31
N VAL A 411 16.45 3.54 19.67
CA VAL A 411 16.31 4.78 18.89
C VAL A 411 17.05 4.62 17.56
N SER A 412 17.04 5.59 16.65
CA SER A 412 17.51 5.43 15.26
C SER A 412 18.83 4.67 15.02
N SER A 413 19.83 4.81 15.89
CA SER A 413 21.13 4.15 15.77
C SER A 413 21.64 3.55 17.07
N TYR A 414 20.86 3.61 18.14
CA TYR A 414 21.29 3.26 19.49
C TYR A 414 20.27 2.38 20.21
N SER A 415 20.76 1.45 21.02
CA SER A 415 19.94 0.63 21.90
C SER A 415 20.58 0.56 23.28
N SER A 416 19.76 0.55 24.32
CA SER A 416 20.21 0.41 25.70
C SER A 416 19.27 -0.47 26.50
N GLN A 417 19.80 -1.06 27.57
CA GLN A 417 19.07 -1.95 28.47
C GLN A 417 19.29 -1.61 29.94
N GLY A 418 18.32 -1.95 30.79
CA GLY A 418 18.47 -1.99 32.24
C GLY A 418 18.65 -0.63 32.91
N LYS A 419 18.05 0.42 32.34
CA LYS A 419 18.07 1.77 32.90
C LYS A 419 16.66 2.29 33.15
N ASP A 420 16.55 3.20 34.10
CA ASP A 420 15.38 4.04 34.26
C ASP A 420 15.48 5.19 33.26
N TYR A 421 14.61 5.17 32.25
CA TYR A 421 14.62 6.18 31.19
C TYR A 421 13.71 7.34 31.55
N GLN A 422 14.28 8.54 31.55
CA GLN A 422 13.52 9.79 31.56
C GLN A 422 13.29 10.22 30.12
N LEU A 423 12.02 10.32 29.74
CA LEU A 423 11.55 10.67 28.42
C LEU A 423 10.98 12.08 28.47
N THR A 424 11.43 12.96 27.57
CA THR A 424 10.86 14.30 27.45
C THR A 424 10.48 14.55 26.01
N CYS A 425 9.18 14.65 25.74
CA CYS A 425 8.69 15.09 24.44
C CYS A 425 8.70 16.62 24.36
N GLY A 426 9.23 17.16 23.28
CA GLY A 426 9.15 18.59 22.97
C GLY A 426 9.31 18.81 21.48
N THR A 427 9.70 20.02 21.08
CA THR A 427 10.02 20.32 19.69
C THR A 427 11.49 20.66 19.51
N ASP A 428 12.01 20.45 18.31
CA ASP A 428 13.28 21.01 17.85
C ASP A 428 13.13 22.47 17.36
N GLU A 429 14.19 23.01 16.79
CA GLU A 429 14.23 24.38 16.22
C GLU A 429 13.32 24.56 14.99
N PHE A 430 12.90 23.47 14.35
CA PHE A 430 12.00 23.44 13.20
C PHE A 430 10.55 23.15 13.59
N LYS A 431 10.24 23.12 14.90
CA LYS A 431 8.94 22.75 15.46
C LYS A 431 8.55 21.28 15.21
N THR A 432 9.51 20.42 14.88
CA THR A 432 9.31 18.98 14.74
C THR A 432 9.24 18.34 16.13
N PRO A 433 8.24 17.49 16.43
CA PRO A 433 8.20 16.76 17.69
C PRO A 433 9.38 15.79 17.83
N VAL A 434 10.12 15.90 18.92
CA VAL A 434 11.30 15.07 19.23
C VAL A 434 11.32 14.64 20.70
N TRP A 435 11.73 13.41 20.91
CA TRP A 435 12.11 12.87 22.20
C TRP A 435 13.52 13.32 22.58
N ARG A 436 13.67 13.81 23.81
CA ARG A 436 14.96 13.96 24.50
C ARG A 436 15.06 12.86 25.55
N VAL A 437 16.01 11.95 25.34
CA VAL A 437 16.27 10.82 26.24
C VAL A 437 17.75 10.87 26.61
N SER A 438 18.03 11.21 27.87
CA SER A 438 19.41 11.48 28.31
C SER A 438 20.09 12.54 27.44
N SER A 439 21.21 12.23 26.79
CA SER A 439 21.94 13.12 25.88
C SER A 439 21.54 12.97 24.39
N ILE A 440 20.49 12.20 24.08
CA ILE A 440 20.07 11.90 22.71
C ILE A 440 18.77 12.64 22.40
N THR A 441 18.70 13.24 21.21
CA THR A 441 17.46 13.79 20.63
C THR A 441 17.06 12.94 19.43
N THR A 442 15.80 12.51 19.35
CA THR A 442 15.33 11.62 18.28
C THR A 442 13.84 11.81 18.00
N GLU A 443 13.40 11.59 16.77
CA GLU A 443 11.98 11.73 16.40
C GLU A 443 11.09 10.59 16.93
N TYR A 444 11.68 9.42 17.17
CA TYR A 444 10.96 8.24 17.59
C TYR A 444 11.76 7.38 18.56
N ILE A 445 11.04 6.64 19.41
CA ILE A 445 11.64 5.64 20.30
C ILE A 445 10.85 4.33 20.23
N TYR A 446 11.54 3.21 20.34
CA TYR A 446 10.97 1.89 20.61
C TYR A 446 11.30 1.50 22.05
N ILE A 447 10.32 0.97 22.77
CA ILE A 447 10.47 0.52 24.15
C ILE A 447 9.90 -0.88 24.33
N SER A 448 10.54 -1.66 25.20
CA SER A 448 10.10 -3.03 25.53
C SER A 448 10.56 -3.41 26.92
N CYS A 449 9.93 -4.44 27.48
CA CYS A 449 10.44 -5.23 28.58
C CYS A 449 10.87 -6.60 28.06
N ILE A 450 12.05 -7.08 28.46
CA ILE A 450 12.53 -8.43 28.13
C ILE A 450 12.57 -9.32 29.37
N ASP A 451 12.04 -10.53 29.23
CA ASP A 451 12.19 -11.59 30.23
C ASP A 451 13.28 -12.58 29.79
N TYR A 452 14.49 -12.39 30.34
CA TYR A 452 15.62 -13.30 30.09
C TYR A 452 15.43 -14.70 30.68
N ASN A 453 14.44 -14.91 31.54
CA ASN A 453 14.15 -16.22 32.12
C ASN A 453 13.20 -17.06 31.25
N THR A 454 12.51 -16.42 30.30
CA THR A 454 11.47 -17.06 29.48
C THR A 454 11.88 -17.05 28.00
N PRO A 455 12.57 -18.11 27.53
CA PRO A 455 12.92 -18.24 26.12
C PRO A 455 11.68 -18.57 25.28
N VAL A 456 11.64 -18.05 24.06
CA VAL A 456 10.61 -18.39 23.05
C VAL A 456 10.97 -19.73 22.42
N VAL A 457 10.02 -20.68 22.42
CA VAL A 457 10.23 -22.04 21.89
C VAL A 457 9.12 -22.38 20.88
N PRO A 458 9.45 -22.62 19.60
CA PRO A 458 10.78 -22.46 18.99
C PRO A 458 11.21 -20.97 18.95
N PRO A 459 12.51 -20.66 18.90
CA PRO A 459 12.98 -19.28 18.77
C PRO A 459 12.42 -18.65 17.49
N SER A 460 12.27 -17.32 17.51
CA SER A 460 11.63 -16.55 16.42
C SER A 460 12.25 -16.79 15.05
N PHE A 461 13.52 -17.22 15.00
CA PHE A 461 14.21 -17.70 13.82
C PHE A 461 15.47 -18.51 14.24
N THR A 462 16.04 -19.28 13.31
CA THR A 462 17.25 -20.09 13.51
C THR A 462 18.36 -19.63 12.57
N PRO A 463 19.28 -18.75 13.03
CA PRO A 463 20.35 -18.23 12.19
C PRO A 463 21.30 -19.32 11.71
N GLU A 464 21.49 -19.43 10.39
CA GLU A 464 22.60 -20.18 9.78
C GLU A 464 23.72 -19.23 9.34
N CYS A 465 23.36 -18.01 8.97
CA CYS A 465 24.25 -16.96 8.51
C CYS A 465 24.56 -15.92 9.60
N HIS A 466 25.81 -15.47 9.65
CA HIS A 466 26.32 -14.55 10.68
C HIS A 466 27.06 -13.34 10.09
N CYS A 467 26.64 -12.84 8.93
CA CYS A 467 27.18 -11.60 8.37
C CYS A 467 26.61 -10.37 9.11
N ASP A 468 27.43 -9.32 9.26
CA ASP A 468 27.08 -8.15 10.09
C ASP A 468 26.25 -7.11 9.35
N PHE A 469 25.25 -6.52 10.00
CA PHE A 469 24.45 -5.46 9.40
C PHE A 469 24.05 -4.42 10.44
N ARG A 470 23.96 -3.15 10.02
CA ARG A 470 23.63 -2.03 10.92
C ARG A 470 23.03 -0.84 10.18
N PHE A 471 22.38 0.05 10.91
CA PHE A 471 22.05 1.37 10.40
C PHE A 471 23.31 2.16 10.01
N LEU A 472 23.21 3.00 8.98
CA LEU A 472 24.21 4.04 8.71
C LEU A 472 24.28 5.01 9.91
N THR A 473 25.48 5.50 10.23
CA THR A 473 25.66 6.51 11.28
C THR A 473 25.31 7.91 10.77
N GLU A 474 25.09 8.85 11.68
CA GLU A 474 24.85 10.26 11.33
C GLU A 474 25.99 10.84 10.47
N ASP A 475 27.25 10.50 10.77
CA ASP A 475 28.42 10.91 10.00
C ASP A 475 28.43 10.31 8.58
N GLU A 476 27.84 9.12 8.38
CA GLU A 476 27.75 8.47 7.07
C GLU A 476 26.59 9.01 6.23
N THR A 477 25.60 9.65 6.86
CA THR A 477 24.41 10.21 6.21
C THR A 477 24.43 11.73 6.13
N VAL A 478 25.59 12.37 6.26
CA VAL A 478 25.73 13.82 6.09
C VAL A 478 25.19 14.24 4.72
N GLY A 479 24.27 15.21 4.70
CA GLY A 479 23.59 15.65 3.49
C GLY A 479 22.36 14.82 3.12
N TYR A 480 21.88 13.94 4.01
CA TYR A 480 20.56 13.32 3.96
C TYR A 480 19.74 13.55 5.22
N TYR A 481 18.42 13.67 5.07
CA TYR A 481 17.49 13.64 6.20
C TYR A 481 17.00 12.22 6.42
N THR A 482 17.52 11.54 7.46
CA THR A 482 17.30 10.11 7.70
C THR A 482 16.01 9.83 8.49
N GLN A 483 15.22 8.87 8.01
CA GLN A 483 13.95 8.43 8.59
C GLN A 483 13.96 6.91 8.78
N ASN A 484 14.80 6.42 9.69
CA ASN A 484 15.05 4.98 9.84
C ASN A 484 13.83 4.17 10.35
N ASP A 485 12.82 4.83 10.94
CA ASP A 485 11.52 4.22 11.27
C ASP A 485 10.71 3.80 10.03
N LEU A 486 11.10 4.31 8.86
CA LEU A 486 10.50 3.97 7.57
C LEU A 486 11.22 2.82 6.85
N VAL A 487 12.26 2.24 7.46
CA VAL A 487 12.91 1.03 6.95
C VAL A 487 11.92 -0.13 7.03
N SER A 488 11.59 -0.70 5.88
CA SER A 488 10.90 -1.97 5.78
C SER A 488 11.92 -3.02 5.37
N MET A 489 12.32 -3.85 6.32
CA MET A 489 13.33 -4.87 6.12
C MET A 489 12.70 -6.26 6.16
N PHE A 490 13.07 -7.06 5.18
CA PHE A 490 12.82 -8.49 5.14
C PHE A 490 14.13 -9.22 5.47
N ILE A 491 14.12 -10.03 6.52
CA ILE A 491 15.25 -10.88 6.92
C ILE A 491 14.75 -12.32 6.87
N MET A 492 15.35 -13.18 6.05
CA MET A 492 15.03 -14.61 6.04
C MET A 492 15.34 -15.24 7.40
N ASP A 493 14.61 -16.29 7.78
CA ASP A 493 14.78 -16.97 9.08
C ASP A 493 16.21 -17.50 9.30
N ASN A 494 16.85 -17.96 8.23
CA ASN A 494 18.25 -18.41 8.28
C ASN A 494 19.28 -17.26 8.29
N ARG A 495 18.82 -15.99 8.19
CA ARG A 495 19.61 -14.75 8.09
C ARG A 495 20.55 -14.67 6.89
N CYS A 496 20.37 -15.52 5.89
CA CYS A 496 21.26 -15.58 4.73
C CYS A 496 20.91 -14.59 3.64
N THR A 497 19.68 -14.09 3.64
CA THR A 497 19.27 -13.02 2.75
C THR A 497 18.51 -11.98 3.54
N THR A 498 18.93 -10.75 3.36
CA THR A 498 18.28 -9.57 3.90
C THR A 498 17.97 -8.64 2.75
N SER A 499 16.77 -8.09 2.69
CA SER A 499 16.47 -7.00 1.76
C SER A 499 15.74 -5.90 2.49
N TYR A 500 15.90 -4.67 2.02
CA TYR A 500 15.11 -3.58 2.57
C TYR A 500 14.73 -2.57 1.51
N VAL A 501 13.61 -1.93 1.79
CA VAL A 501 13.05 -0.81 1.04
C VAL A 501 12.65 0.28 2.03
N CYS A 502 12.43 1.48 1.51
CA CYS A 502 11.92 2.59 2.30
C CYS A 502 10.44 2.79 2.02
N LYS A 503 9.62 2.84 3.08
CA LYS A 503 8.19 3.14 2.96
C LYS A 503 7.95 4.52 2.30
N ARG A 504 8.92 5.43 2.45
CA ARG A 504 8.98 6.74 1.79
C ARG A 504 10.45 7.13 1.58
N GLY A 505 10.71 7.90 0.52
CA GLY A 505 12.05 8.36 0.19
C GLY A 505 12.84 7.33 -0.61
N PHE A 506 14.15 7.27 -0.39
CA PHE A 506 15.06 6.32 -1.04
C PHE A 506 15.93 5.60 -0.01
N ALA A 507 16.36 4.39 -0.38
CA ALA A 507 17.23 3.55 0.40
C ALA A 507 18.69 3.97 0.22
N LEU A 508 19.46 3.96 1.32
CA LEU A 508 20.88 4.27 1.36
C LEU A 508 21.69 3.09 1.91
N THR A 509 22.70 2.63 1.18
CA THR A 509 23.69 1.65 1.65
C THR A 509 25.08 2.18 1.36
N LYS A 510 26.01 1.98 2.29
CA LYS A 510 27.44 2.20 2.08
C LYS A 510 28.09 0.94 1.51
N VAL A 511 28.73 1.08 0.36
CA VAL A 511 29.45 0.02 -0.35
C VAL A 511 30.80 0.57 -0.80
N ASP A 512 31.89 -0.16 -0.51
CA ASP A 512 33.27 0.26 -0.84
C ASP A 512 33.64 1.69 -0.41
N GLY A 513 33.01 2.18 0.67
CA GLY A 513 33.22 3.51 1.22
C GLY A 513 32.29 4.60 0.66
N GLU A 514 31.52 4.32 -0.39
CA GLU A 514 30.59 5.26 -1.02
C GLU A 514 29.13 4.99 -0.62
N ILE A 515 28.32 6.04 -0.56
CA ILE A 515 26.89 5.93 -0.29
C ILE A 515 26.13 5.77 -1.61
N LEU A 516 25.54 4.60 -1.81
CA LEU A 516 24.69 4.29 -2.94
C LEU A 516 23.22 4.55 -2.59
N ARG A 517 22.46 4.97 -3.61
CA ARG A 517 21.02 5.23 -3.52
C ARG A 517 20.26 4.23 -4.37
N SER A 518 19.15 3.71 -3.86
CA SER A 518 18.24 2.88 -4.65
C SER A 518 16.83 2.91 -4.10
N VAL A 519 15.91 2.30 -4.84
CA VAL A 519 14.57 1.96 -4.32
C VAL A 519 14.63 0.73 -3.40
N ARG A 520 15.63 -0.14 -3.59
CA ARG A 520 15.79 -1.41 -2.85
C ARG A 520 17.24 -1.87 -2.85
N PHE A 521 17.67 -2.46 -1.74
CA PHE A 521 18.89 -3.27 -1.68
C PHE A 521 18.60 -4.67 -1.19
N VAL A 522 19.38 -5.63 -1.67
CA VAL A 522 19.40 -7.03 -1.20
C VAL A 522 20.82 -7.40 -0.80
N GLY A 523 21.03 -7.80 0.44
CA GLY A 523 22.24 -8.44 0.93
C GLY A 523 22.08 -9.95 0.94
N ILE A 524 23.03 -10.67 0.34
CA ILE A 524 23.17 -12.13 0.42
C ILE A 524 24.44 -12.45 1.20
N CYS A 525 24.30 -13.11 2.35
CA CYS A 525 25.42 -13.44 3.22
C CYS A 525 26.13 -14.69 2.71
N ASN A 526 27.43 -14.55 2.43
CA ASN A 526 28.28 -15.72 2.20
C ASN A 526 28.70 -16.31 3.55
N GLN A 527 28.16 -17.49 3.88
CA GLN A 527 28.42 -18.18 5.15
C GLN A 527 29.91 -18.46 5.40
N THR A 528 30.67 -18.81 4.36
CA THR A 528 32.06 -19.26 4.49
C THR A 528 32.99 -18.11 4.82
N ILE A 529 32.88 -16.99 4.11
CA ILE A 529 33.76 -15.82 4.30
C ILE A 529 33.14 -14.74 5.17
N ARG A 530 31.86 -14.88 5.55
CA ARG A 530 31.08 -13.93 6.35
C ARG A 530 31.05 -12.51 5.78
N LYS A 531 30.99 -12.42 4.46
CA LYS A 531 30.87 -11.15 3.73
C LYS A 531 29.54 -11.10 3.00
N TRP A 532 29.04 -9.89 2.81
CA TRP A 532 27.84 -9.60 2.04
C TRP A 532 28.14 -9.44 0.57
N TYR A 533 27.27 -10.04 -0.23
CA TYR A 533 27.02 -9.70 -1.62
C TYR A 533 25.82 -8.75 -1.66
N VAL A 534 26.05 -7.49 -2.02
CA VAL A 534 25.03 -6.43 -2.01
C VAL A 534 24.56 -6.16 -3.43
N VAL A 535 23.27 -6.31 -3.66
CA VAL A 535 22.62 -6.01 -4.94
C VAL A 535 21.86 -4.70 -4.81
N GLN A 536 22.27 -3.73 -5.61
CA GLN A 536 21.52 -2.51 -5.89
C GLN A 536 20.56 -2.78 -7.04
N TYR A 537 19.25 -2.54 -6.85
CA TYR A 537 18.28 -2.73 -7.93
C TYR A 537 18.28 -1.56 -8.91
N ASN A 538 17.98 -1.86 -10.17
CA ASN A 538 17.80 -0.87 -11.22
C ASN A 538 16.73 0.15 -10.81
N SER A 539 17.09 1.43 -10.85
CA SER A 539 16.20 2.52 -10.45
C SER A 539 16.61 3.83 -11.11
N THR A 540 15.84 4.89 -10.88
CA THR A 540 16.20 6.25 -11.27
C THR A 540 17.52 6.74 -10.66
N PHE A 541 18.07 6.03 -9.67
CA PHE A 541 19.31 6.37 -8.98
C PHE A 541 20.55 5.63 -9.48
N GLY A 542 20.39 4.66 -10.39
CA GLY A 542 21.49 3.88 -10.93
C GLY A 542 21.04 2.55 -11.53
N GLU A 543 21.88 1.99 -12.39
CA GLU A 543 21.69 0.66 -12.96
C GLU A 543 21.83 -0.43 -11.90
N GLU A 544 21.26 -1.60 -12.18
CA GLU A 544 21.45 -2.76 -11.31
C GLU A 544 22.92 -3.14 -11.26
N GLN A 545 23.45 -3.24 -10.04
CA GLN A 545 24.81 -3.68 -9.83
C GLN A 545 24.90 -4.56 -8.60
N ALA A 546 25.79 -5.54 -8.68
CA ALA A 546 26.13 -6.41 -7.60
C ALA A 546 27.55 -6.12 -7.13
N ILE A 547 27.68 -5.81 -5.85
CA ILE A 547 28.97 -5.54 -5.22
C ILE A 547 29.27 -6.62 -4.18
N GLU A 548 30.37 -7.31 -4.38
CA GLU A 548 30.77 -8.43 -3.54
C GLU A 548 31.63 -7.99 -2.35
N ASN A 549 31.86 -8.92 -1.42
CA ASN A 549 32.88 -8.83 -0.37
C ASN A 549 32.74 -7.65 0.61
N GLN A 550 31.51 -7.21 0.86
CA GLN A 550 31.22 -6.15 1.82
C GLN A 550 31.25 -6.71 3.26
N ASP A 551 31.99 -6.05 4.15
CA ASP A 551 32.12 -6.52 5.54
C ASP A 551 30.83 -6.32 6.36
N VAL A 552 30.04 -5.32 5.98
CA VAL A 552 28.80 -4.95 6.67
C VAL A 552 27.74 -4.53 5.66
N PHE A 553 26.52 -5.03 5.85
CA PHE A 553 25.37 -4.54 5.08
C PHE A 553 24.74 -3.36 5.84
N THR A 554 24.99 -2.15 5.34
CA THR A 554 24.46 -0.93 5.96
C THR A 554 23.16 -0.48 5.31
N TYR A 555 22.29 0.15 6.07
CA TYR A 555 21.00 0.63 5.58
C TYR A 555 20.56 1.91 6.29
N ALA A 556 19.93 2.80 5.54
CA ALA A 556 19.10 3.87 6.07
C ALA A 556 18.00 4.19 5.06
N CYS A 557 16.94 4.82 5.56
CA CYS A 557 15.96 5.49 4.71
C CYS A 557 16.15 6.98 4.82
N ALA A 558 16.08 7.69 3.70
CA ALA A 558 16.26 9.12 3.67
C ALA A 558 15.41 9.81 2.61
N THR A 559 15.21 11.11 2.79
CA THR A 559 14.72 12.02 1.76
C THR A 559 15.82 12.98 1.33
N SER A 560 15.66 13.59 0.16
CA SER A 560 16.47 14.75 -0.20
C SER A 560 16.20 15.89 0.79
N TYR A 561 17.25 16.63 1.13
CA TYR A 561 17.14 17.87 1.89
C TYR A 561 16.26 18.90 1.19
#